data_AF-A0A2I0FKA8-F1
#
_entry.id   AF-A0A2I0FKA8-F1
#
_cell.length_a   1.000
_cell.length_b   1.000
_cell.length_c   1.000
_cell.angle_alpha   90.00
_cell.angle_beta   90.00
_cell.angle_gamma   90.00
#
_symmetry.space_group_name_H-M   'P 1'
#
loop_
_entity.id
_entity.type
_entity.pdbx_description
1 polymer ?
#
loop_
_entity_poly.entity_id
_entity_poly.type
_entity_poly.pdbx_seq_one_letter_code
_entity_poly.pdbx_strand_id
1 'polypeptide(L)'
;MATGKEPTSVTSEQVEAMSDFLQYLFEDDVNLYWSSISKIDQARVYGMYIGQVNTGVFKDSYGFYDFVKEEFMIPQREVYENVKENAGFAQFIRYSDEGEPQIFMQANVSETKIYNEPTQVEVVPITLALDTDIKKDEIKSVWKVRMYSDKLYQSL
;
A
#
# COMPACT_ATOMS: atom_id res chain seq x y z
N MET A 1 25.44 -21.35 -8.51
CA MET A 1 24.53 -21.43 -9.68
C MET A 1 23.20 -20.85 -9.25
N ALA A 2 22.87 -19.62 -9.67
CA ALA A 2 21.57 -19.03 -9.40
C ALA A 2 20.54 -19.74 -10.28
N THR A 3 19.55 -20.37 -9.67
CA THR A 3 18.40 -20.93 -10.39
C THR A 3 17.61 -19.76 -10.96
N GLY A 4 17.70 -19.56 -12.28
CA GLY A 4 16.96 -18.54 -13.00
C GLY A 4 15.46 -18.86 -12.99
N LYS A 5 14.78 -18.51 -11.90
CA LYS A 5 13.31 -18.38 -11.92
C LYS A 5 12.98 -17.19 -12.82
N GLU A 6 12.09 -17.41 -13.77
CA GLU A 6 11.55 -16.32 -14.57
C GLU A 6 10.90 -15.27 -13.65
N PRO A 7 11.06 -13.97 -13.95
CA PRO A 7 10.48 -12.92 -13.14
C PRO A 7 8.95 -13.04 -13.15
N THR A 8 8.34 -12.97 -11.96
CA THR A 8 6.88 -13.06 -11.82
C THR A 8 6.25 -11.77 -12.31
N SER A 9 5.35 -11.87 -13.30
CA SER A 9 4.65 -10.70 -13.85
C SER A 9 3.56 -10.20 -12.90
N VAL A 10 3.34 -8.89 -12.88
CA VAL A 10 2.23 -8.27 -12.14
C VAL A 10 0.91 -8.65 -12.80
N THR A 11 -0.09 -9.03 -12.00
CA THR A 11 -1.43 -9.37 -12.48
C THR A 11 -2.33 -8.16 -12.61
N SER A 12 -3.40 -8.25 -13.40
CA SER A 12 -4.39 -7.17 -13.53
C SER A 12 -5.06 -6.81 -12.20
N GLU A 13 -5.35 -7.81 -11.36
CA GLU A 13 -5.95 -7.59 -10.04
C GLU A 13 -5.01 -6.81 -9.10
N GLN A 14 -3.71 -7.02 -9.21
CA GLN A 14 -2.71 -6.27 -8.45
C GLN A 14 -2.62 -4.83 -8.95
N VAL A 15 -2.66 -4.61 -10.28
CA VAL A 15 -2.71 -3.27 -10.88
C VAL A 15 -3.96 -2.52 -10.43
N GLU A 16 -5.12 -3.19 -10.45
CA GLU A 16 -6.40 -2.63 -9.99
C GLU A 16 -6.30 -2.24 -8.51
N ALA A 17 -5.85 -3.15 -7.63
CA ALA A 17 -5.71 -2.84 -6.20
C ALA A 17 -4.78 -1.65 -5.91
N MET A 18 -3.68 -1.50 -6.66
CA MET A 18 -2.78 -0.35 -6.52
C MET A 18 -3.40 0.95 -7.06
N SER A 19 -4.12 0.86 -8.18
CA SER A 19 -4.78 2.01 -8.81
C SER A 19 -5.91 2.53 -7.93
N ASP A 20 -6.74 1.62 -7.42
CA ASP A 20 -7.79 1.89 -6.45
C ASP A 20 -7.22 2.54 -5.19
N PHE A 21 -6.14 1.99 -4.62
CA PHE A 21 -5.49 2.58 -3.45
C PHE A 21 -5.03 4.02 -3.72
N LEU A 22 -4.33 4.26 -4.83
CA LEU A 22 -3.87 5.61 -5.18
C LEU A 22 -5.07 6.56 -5.35
N GLN A 23 -6.10 6.14 -6.08
CA GLN A 23 -7.31 6.92 -6.24
C GLN A 23 -7.93 7.27 -4.88
N TYR A 24 -8.20 6.28 -4.04
CA TYR A 24 -8.85 6.48 -2.74
C TYR A 24 -7.99 7.30 -1.78
N LEU A 25 -6.66 7.15 -1.82
CA LEU A 25 -5.72 7.94 -1.03
C LEU A 25 -5.88 9.45 -1.31
N PHE A 26 -6.23 9.83 -2.54
CA PHE A 26 -6.38 11.24 -2.94
C PHE A 26 -7.84 11.73 -3.02
N GLU A 27 -8.84 10.87 -2.85
CA GLU A 27 -10.28 11.22 -2.97
C GLU A 27 -10.93 11.82 -1.71
N ASP A 28 -10.17 12.07 -0.64
CA ASP A 28 -10.65 12.57 0.66
C ASP A 28 -11.76 11.75 1.36
N ASP A 29 -12.10 10.58 0.82
CA ASP A 29 -12.95 9.56 1.45
C ASP A 29 -12.10 8.55 2.22
N VAL A 30 -12.07 8.73 3.55
CA VAL A 30 -11.32 7.85 4.45
C VAL A 30 -11.86 6.41 4.47
N ASN A 31 -13.14 6.17 4.18
CA ASN A 31 -13.69 4.82 4.18
C ASN A 31 -13.17 4.01 2.99
N LEU A 32 -13.12 4.63 1.80
CA LEU A 32 -12.57 4.00 0.61
C LEU A 32 -11.08 3.71 0.80
N TYR A 33 -10.33 4.70 1.27
CA TYR A 33 -8.91 4.52 1.61
C TYR A 33 -8.74 3.37 2.59
N TRP A 34 -9.47 3.39 3.71
CA TRP A 34 -9.38 2.37 4.74
C TRP A 34 -9.71 0.97 4.22
N SER A 35 -10.70 0.88 3.34
CA SER A 35 -11.10 -0.40 2.73
C SER A 35 -10.02 -1.01 1.82
N SER A 36 -9.10 -0.20 1.28
CA SER A 36 -7.99 -0.67 0.44
C SER A 36 -6.78 -1.19 1.24
N ILE A 37 -6.73 -0.89 2.53
CA ILE A 37 -5.69 -1.34 3.45
C ILE A 37 -5.93 -2.79 3.88
N SER A 38 -4.85 -3.55 4.05
CA SER A 38 -4.89 -4.94 4.51
C SER A 38 -5.44 -5.08 5.93
N LYS A 39 -6.16 -6.17 6.21
CA LYS A 39 -6.74 -6.47 7.53
C LYS A 39 -5.71 -6.49 8.66
N ILE A 40 -4.49 -6.97 8.38
CA ILE A 40 -3.43 -7.02 9.39
C ILE A 40 -3.00 -5.61 9.82
N ASP A 41 -2.86 -4.69 8.87
CA ASP A 41 -2.53 -3.30 9.19
C ASP A 41 -3.75 -2.58 9.77
N GLN A 42 -4.95 -2.91 9.33
CA GLN A 42 -6.18 -2.40 9.93
C GLN A 42 -6.28 -2.75 11.43
N ALA A 43 -5.97 -4.01 11.78
CA ALA A 43 -5.96 -4.46 13.17
C ALA A 43 -4.87 -3.75 13.99
N ARG A 44 -3.69 -3.51 13.41
CA ARG A 44 -2.59 -2.79 14.07
C ARG A 44 -2.99 -1.33 14.37
N VAL A 45 -3.45 -0.60 13.37
CA VAL A 45 -3.91 0.79 13.51
C VAL A 45 -5.05 0.90 14.51
N TYR A 46 -6.01 -0.04 14.48
CA TYR A 46 -7.08 -0.09 15.49
C TYR A 46 -6.52 -0.28 16.90
N GLY A 47 -5.53 -1.15 17.09
CA GLY A 47 -4.83 -1.31 18.37
C GLY A 47 -4.13 -0.04 18.84
N MET A 48 -3.48 0.70 17.93
CA MET A 48 -2.85 1.99 18.23
C MET A 48 -3.87 3.02 18.70
N TYR A 49 -5.00 3.13 17.98
CA TYR A 49 -6.09 4.03 18.35
C TYR A 49 -6.62 3.74 19.75
N ILE A 50 -6.95 2.48 20.04
CA ILE A 50 -7.44 2.06 21.36
C ILE A 50 -6.40 2.38 22.45
N GLY A 51 -5.11 2.17 22.17
CA GLY A 51 -4.02 2.54 23.07
C GLY A 51 -4.03 4.02 23.43
N GLN A 52 -4.16 4.91 22.44
CA GLN A 52 -4.15 6.36 22.65
C GLN A 52 -5.45 6.89 23.28
N VAL A 53 -6.60 6.27 22.99
CA VAL A 53 -7.85 6.58 23.70
C VAL A 53 -7.70 6.24 25.19
N ASN A 54 -7.09 5.10 25.52
CA ASN A 54 -6.91 4.67 26.90
C ASN A 54 -5.90 5.52 27.70
N THR A 55 -5.00 6.25 27.04
CA THR A 55 -4.07 7.18 27.72
C THR A 55 -4.69 8.56 27.97
N GLY A 56 -5.89 8.84 27.46
CA GLY A 56 -6.55 10.14 27.59
C GLY A 56 -5.89 11.26 26.78
N VAL A 57 -5.03 10.92 25.81
CA VAL A 57 -4.34 11.88 24.96
C VAL A 57 -5.30 12.52 23.94
N PHE A 58 -6.30 11.76 23.49
CA PHE A 58 -7.31 12.27 22.57
C PHE A 58 -8.49 12.90 23.29
N LYS A 59 -9.02 13.97 22.70
CA LYS A 59 -10.31 14.55 23.11
C LYS A 59 -11.42 13.56 22.78
N ASP A 60 -12.49 13.54 23.58
CA ASP A 60 -13.67 12.67 23.38
C ASP A 60 -14.31 12.76 21.98
N SER A 61 -14.01 13.83 21.22
CA SER A 61 -14.52 14.05 19.87
C SER A 61 -13.65 13.48 18.75
N TYR A 62 -12.50 12.88 19.05
CA TYR A 62 -11.58 12.38 18.03
C TYR A 62 -11.95 10.94 17.65
N GLY A 63 -12.64 10.79 16.52
CA GLY A 63 -13.13 9.50 16.06
C GLY A 63 -12.03 8.63 15.47
N PHE A 64 -12.30 7.32 15.36
CA PHE A 64 -11.37 6.38 14.72
C PHE A 64 -11.03 6.77 13.28
N TYR A 65 -12.02 7.22 12.50
CA TYR A 65 -11.76 7.62 11.11
C TYR A 65 -11.03 8.97 11.02
N ASP A 66 -11.16 9.86 11.99
CA ASP A 66 -10.34 11.07 12.07
C ASP A 66 -8.88 10.70 12.32
N PHE A 67 -8.64 9.77 13.26
CA PHE A 67 -7.32 9.19 13.52
C PHE A 67 -6.72 8.54 12.26
N VAL A 68 -7.47 7.71 11.54
CA VAL A 68 -7.00 7.09 10.29
C VAL A 68 -6.65 8.16 9.25
N LYS A 69 -7.48 9.20 9.11
CA LYS A 69 -7.28 10.27 8.13
C LYS A 69 -6.03 11.09 8.44
N GLU A 70 -5.90 11.56 9.67
CA GLU A 70 -4.86 12.52 10.06
C GLU A 70 -3.50 11.85 10.28
N GLU A 71 -3.46 10.67 10.90
CA GLU A 71 -2.20 10.03 11.31
C GLU A 71 -1.64 9.11 10.22
N PHE A 72 -2.44 8.73 9.22
CA PHE A 72 -2.02 7.78 8.19
C PHE A 72 -2.32 8.23 6.77
N MET A 73 -3.59 8.52 6.44
CA MET A 73 -3.96 8.86 5.06
C MET A 73 -3.23 10.11 4.58
N ILE A 74 -3.26 11.20 5.37
CA ILE A 74 -2.59 12.46 5.01
C ILE A 74 -1.07 12.29 4.91
N PRO A 75 -0.35 11.72 5.91
CA PRO A 75 1.08 11.45 5.78
C PRO A 75 1.44 10.54 4.60
N GLN A 76 0.62 9.54 4.27
CA GLN A 76 0.87 8.69 3.11
C GLN A 76 0.71 9.43 1.78
N ARG A 77 -0.17 10.44 1.69
CA ARG A 77 -0.26 11.26 0.46
C ARG A 77 1.09 11.86 0.09
N GLU A 78 1.86 12.33 1.07
CA GLU A 78 3.18 12.92 0.84
C GLU A 78 4.15 11.92 0.19
N VAL A 79 4.08 10.64 0.57
CA VAL A 79 4.93 9.56 0.00
C VAL A 79 4.56 9.28 -1.46
N TYR A 80 3.27 9.34 -1.80
CA TYR A 80 2.76 8.98 -3.12
C TYR A 80 2.45 10.17 -4.04
N GLU A 81 2.70 11.41 -3.60
CA GLU A 81 2.36 12.63 -4.33
C GLU A 81 2.94 12.63 -5.75
N ASN A 82 4.19 12.20 -5.89
CA ASN A 82 4.90 12.17 -7.18
C ASN A 82 4.34 11.14 -8.18
N VAL A 83 3.52 10.18 -7.73
CA VAL A 83 2.94 9.14 -8.60
C VAL A 83 1.42 9.26 -8.75
N LYS A 84 0.81 10.32 -8.23
CA LYS A 84 -0.65 10.50 -8.21
C LYS A 84 -1.34 10.45 -9.58
N GLU A 85 -0.81 11.16 -10.58
CA GLU A 85 -1.53 11.38 -11.84
C GLU A 85 -1.10 10.43 -12.98
N ASN A 86 0.15 9.97 -12.97
CA ASN A 86 0.74 9.20 -14.08
C ASN A 86 1.69 8.10 -13.56
N ALA A 87 1.19 7.26 -12.64
CA ALA A 87 1.94 6.12 -12.13
C ALA A 87 2.17 5.07 -13.22
N GLY A 88 3.42 4.86 -13.60
CA GLY A 88 3.84 3.66 -14.32
C GLY A 88 4.13 2.53 -13.34
N PHE A 89 3.40 1.42 -13.42
CA PHE A 89 3.68 0.23 -12.63
C PHE A 89 4.76 -0.63 -13.28
N ALA A 90 5.73 -1.09 -12.49
CA ALA A 90 6.69 -2.09 -12.94
C ALA A 90 5.96 -3.36 -13.39
N GLN A 91 6.43 -3.98 -14.49
CA GLN A 91 5.80 -5.19 -15.05
C GLN A 91 6.09 -6.45 -14.23
N PHE A 92 7.09 -6.42 -13.36
CA PHE A 92 7.54 -7.57 -12.59
C PHE A 92 7.48 -7.29 -11.09
N ILE A 93 6.98 -8.28 -10.36
CA ILE A 93 6.91 -8.30 -8.90
C ILE A 93 8.31 -8.52 -8.34
N ARG A 94 8.67 -7.77 -7.31
CA ARG A 94 9.76 -8.13 -6.40
C ARG A 94 9.16 -8.63 -5.09
N TYR A 95 9.97 -9.29 -4.28
CA TYR A 95 9.52 -9.77 -2.98
C TYR A 95 10.37 -9.12 -1.89
N SER A 96 9.74 -8.74 -0.78
CA SER A 96 10.43 -8.37 0.45
C SER A 96 11.18 -9.57 1.01
N ASP A 97 12.02 -9.34 2.03
CA ASP A 97 12.72 -10.43 2.72
C ASP A 97 11.72 -11.36 3.45
N GLU A 98 10.54 -10.87 3.82
CA GLU A 98 9.44 -11.68 4.36
C GLU A 98 8.59 -12.37 3.28
N GLY A 99 8.90 -12.17 2.00
CA GLY A 99 8.17 -12.76 0.88
C GLY A 99 6.90 -12.01 0.48
N GLU A 100 6.74 -10.76 0.90
CA GLU A 100 5.60 -9.93 0.49
C GLU A 100 5.81 -9.36 -0.91
N PRO A 101 4.82 -9.41 -1.81
CA PRO A 101 4.94 -8.82 -3.14
C PRO A 101 5.07 -7.29 -3.06
N GLN A 102 6.11 -6.78 -3.70
CA GLN A 102 6.42 -5.37 -3.85
C GLN A 102 6.43 -4.99 -5.32
N ILE A 103 5.68 -3.94 -5.65
CA ILE A 103 5.61 -3.38 -7.00
C ILE A 103 6.13 -1.95 -6.94
N PHE A 104 6.93 -1.57 -7.92
CA PHE A 104 7.54 -0.24 -7.97
C PHE A 104 6.76 0.66 -8.92
N MET A 105 6.43 1.85 -8.46
CA MET A 105 5.79 2.89 -9.25
C MET A 105 6.81 3.93 -9.68
N GLN A 106 6.67 4.39 -10.92
CA GLN A 106 7.45 5.47 -11.51
C GLN A 106 6.54 6.64 -11.84
N ALA A 107 7.00 7.85 -11.50
CA ALA A 107 6.32 9.08 -11.86
C ALA A 107 6.41 9.35 -13.37
N ASN A 108 5.34 9.94 -13.94
CA ASN A 108 5.35 10.52 -15.29
C ASN A 108 5.77 9.53 -16.40
N VAL A 109 5.19 8.34 -16.38
CA VAL A 109 5.40 7.35 -17.45
C VAL A 109 4.28 7.48 -18.47
N SER A 110 4.51 8.29 -19.51
CA SER A 110 3.60 8.41 -20.66
C SER A 110 3.84 7.33 -21.74
N GLU A 111 5.04 6.73 -21.77
CA GLU A 111 5.46 5.69 -22.72
C GLU A 111 6.48 4.74 -22.09
N THR A 112 6.63 3.51 -22.62
CA THR A 112 7.68 2.56 -22.18
C THR A 112 9.07 3.15 -22.42
N LYS A 113 9.76 3.55 -21.35
CA LYS A 113 11.12 4.10 -21.44
C LYS A 113 12.15 2.97 -21.54
N ILE A 114 12.83 2.87 -22.69
CA ILE A 114 14.02 2.03 -22.86
C ILE A 114 15.24 2.89 -22.48
N TYR A 115 15.91 2.55 -21.40
CA TYR A 115 17.13 3.22 -20.97
C TYR A 115 18.34 2.58 -21.65
N ASN A 116 19.02 3.34 -22.52
CA ASN A 116 20.24 2.88 -23.21
C ASN A 116 21.49 2.95 -22.32
N GLU A 117 21.42 3.61 -21.17
CA GLU A 117 22.50 3.75 -20.19
C GLU A 117 21.98 3.60 -18.75
N PRO A 118 22.84 3.20 -17.77
CA PRO A 118 22.45 3.08 -16.37
C PRO A 118 21.94 4.42 -15.82
N THR A 119 20.62 4.50 -15.60
CA THR A 119 19.94 5.71 -15.13
C THR A 119 19.36 5.42 -13.75
N GLN A 120 19.64 6.29 -12.77
CA GLN A 120 18.94 6.25 -11.49
C GLN A 120 17.56 6.87 -11.68
N VAL A 121 16.52 6.07 -11.44
CA VAL A 121 15.12 6.50 -11.49
C VAL A 121 14.56 6.37 -10.10
N GLU A 122 13.95 7.45 -9.61
CA GLU A 122 13.23 7.42 -8.34
C GLU A 122 11.97 6.56 -8.49
N VAL A 123 11.83 5.59 -7.60
CA VAL A 123 10.70 4.65 -7.60
C VAL A 123 10.07 4.64 -6.23
N VAL A 124 8.74 4.58 -6.19
CA VAL A 124 7.98 4.45 -4.95
C VAL A 124 7.49 3.00 -4.85
N PRO A 125 7.95 2.21 -3.86
CA PRO A 125 7.46 0.86 -3.67
C PRO A 125 6.05 0.87 -3.06
N ILE A 126 5.21 -0.06 -3.51
CA ILE A 126 3.96 -0.42 -2.83
C ILE A 126 3.99 -1.92 -2.54
N THR A 127 3.70 -2.26 -1.29
CA THR A 127 3.64 -3.65 -0.84
C THR A 127 2.18 -4.11 -0.84
N LEU A 128 1.92 -5.31 -1.36
CA LEU A 128 0.59 -5.90 -1.37
C LEU A 128 0.51 -7.10 -0.43
N ALA A 129 -0.68 -7.34 0.11
CA ALA A 129 -1.04 -8.54 0.84
C ALA A 129 -2.34 -9.13 0.29
N LEU A 130 -2.48 -10.45 0.38
CA LEU A 130 -3.67 -11.15 -0.04
C LEU A 130 -4.56 -11.40 1.17
N ASP A 131 -5.63 -10.62 1.29
CA ASP A 131 -6.63 -10.83 2.33
C ASP A 131 -7.64 -11.87 1.87
N THR A 132 -8.15 -12.64 2.82
CA THR A 132 -9.23 -13.61 2.57
C THR A 132 -10.49 -13.16 3.29
N ASP A 133 -11.58 -13.05 2.53
CA ASP A 133 -12.94 -12.83 3.00
C ASP A 133 -13.75 -14.11 2.89
N ILE A 134 -14.50 -14.41 3.95
CA ILE A 134 -15.45 -15.52 3.97
C ILE A 134 -16.85 -14.91 4.09
N LYS A 135 -17.67 -15.06 3.05
CA LYS A 135 -19.08 -14.65 3.08
C LYS A 135 -19.94 -15.77 2.52
N LYS A 136 -20.92 -16.23 3.30
CA LYS A 136 -21.94 -17.22 2.88
C LYS A 136 -21.32 -18.46 2.17
N ASP A 137 -20.34 -19.08 2.81
CA ASP A 137 -19.62 -20.26 2.31
C ASP A 137 -18.73 -20.05 1.05
N GLU A 138 -18.57 -18.81 0.59
CA GLU A 138 -17.60 -18.44 -0.44
C GLU A 138 -16.32 -17.87 0.19
N ILE A 139 -15.17 -18.38 -0.26
CA ILE A 139 -13.84 -17.87 0.07
C ILE A 139 -13.41 -16.97 -1.09
N LYS A 140 -13.27 -15.67 -0.85
CA LYS A 140 -12.75 -14.72 -1.82
C LYS A 140 -11.42 -14.16 -1.31
N SER A 141 -10.38 -14.28 -2.13
CA SER A 141 -9.12 -13.60 -1.89
C SER A 141 -9.11 -12.25 -2.61
N VAL A 142 -8.61 -11.21 -1.94
CA VAL A 142 -8.58 -9.84 -2.45
C VAL A 142 -7.22 -9.22 -2.14
N TRP A 143 -6.57 -8.64 -3.15
CA TRP A 143 -5.34 -7.88 -2.96
C TRP A 143 -5.62 -6.57 -2.22
N LYS A 144 -4.79 -6.28 -1.23
CA LYS A 144 -4.84 -5.08 -0.39
C LYS A 144 -3.46 -4.50 -0.21
N VAL A 145 -3.38 -3.22 0.10
CA VAL A 145 -2.12 -2.52 0.31
C VAL A 145 -1.65 -2.70 1.75
N ARG A 146 -0.37 -3.00 1.93
CA ARG A 146 0.30 -2.92 3.23
C ARG A 146 0.71 -1.46 3.49
N MET A 147 0.29 -0.91 4.61
CA MET A 147 0.72 0.41 5.09
C MET A 147 2.14 0.37 5.66
N TYR A 148 2.49 -0.76 6.26
CA TYR A 148 3.74 -0.95 6.98
C TYR A 148 4.56 -2.01 6.25
N SER A 149 5.78 -1.63 5.82
CA SER A 149 6.80 -2.64 5.56
C SER A 149 7.49 -2.95 6.89
N ASP A 150 7.70 -4.23 7.21
CA ASP A 150 8.29 -4.62 8.50
C ASP A 150 9.73 -4.06 8.68
N LYS A 151 10.42 -3.68 7.59
CA LYS A 151 11.70 -2.96 7.64
C LYS A 151 11.61 -1.52 8.15
N LEU A 152 10.50 -0.82 7.95
CA LEU A 152 10.29 0.55 8.48
C LEU A 152 10.14 0.56 10.02
N TYR A 153 9.98 -0.61 10.65
CA TYR A 153 9.82 -0.79 12.09
C TYR A 153 11.09 -1.29 12.81
N GLN A 154 12.22 -1.42 12.12
CA GLN A 154 13.46 -1.83 12.81
C GLN A 154 13.98 -0.81 13.83
N SER A 155 13.48 0.43 13.80
CA SER A 155 13.92 1.52 14.68
C SER A 155 12.82 2.11 15.56
N LEU A 156 11.66 1.45 15.70
CA LEU A 156 10.64 1.82 16.68
C LEU A 156 10.78 0.98 17.95
#